data_AF-A0A0B2QRR4-F1
#
_entry.id   AF-A0A0B2QRR4-F1
#
_cell.length_a   1.000
_cell.length_b   1.000
_cell.length_c   1.000
_cell.angle_alpha   90.00
_cell.angle_beta   90.00
_cell.angle_gamma   90.00
#
_symmetry.space_group_name_H-M   'P 1'
#
loop_
_entity.id
_entity.type
_entity.pdbx_description
1 polymer ?
#
loop_
_entity_poly.entity_id
_entity_poly.type
_entity_poly.pdbx_seq_one_letter_code
_entity_poly.pdbx_strand_id
1 'polypeptide(L)'
;MEGEGAAVWQGAVLGGIIFWLVSASYLNATRKLRSFLQPWVTHHVDTQTPIILKIQSYGFGFLDALFSGLSCVVSVPFYTAFLPLLFWSGHGKLARQMTLLMAFCDYIGNCTKDVVSAPRPASPPVKRVTATKDEEDNALEYGLPSSHTLNTVCLSGYLLRYVLTHTQIQGAYVTYLGVSLACMLVFLIGLGRIYLGMHSVVDVLAGLLIGLVVLAFWLMVDEYIDSFVISGQNVTSFWAALSFLLLFAYPTPELPTPGFEYHTAFDGVALGIVSGVQQTYHQFHHANVPRLFSSELTIPVFLGRMLLGIPTILIVKFCSKALAKWTIPVVANTLGIPIKSTGYIPTLNGSVTGKKSDKLKQGYLQKLLSQHKAFDVDTGIRFVQYAGLAWSVVDLVPSLFSYMSL
;
A
#
# COMPACT_ATOMS: atom_id res chain seq x y z
N MET A 1 15.84 29.09 13.29
CA MET A 1 14.42 29.11 13.72
C MET A 1 13.54 28.14 12.92
N GLU A 2 13.78 27.87 11.63
CA GLU A 2 12.98 26.88 10.86
C GLU A 2 13.16 25.41 11.30
N GLY A 3 14.36 25.02 11.76
CA GLY A 3 14.64 23.64 12.16
C GLY A 3 13.97 23.18 13.47
N GLU A 4 13.72 24.10 14.42
CA GLU A 4 13.01 23.78 15.66
C GLU A 4 11.53 23.48 15.40
N GLY A 5 10.88 24.25 14.52
CA GLY A 5 9.49 24.01 14.14
C GLY A 5 9.30 22.66 13.44
N ALA A 6 10.25 22.26 12.59
CA ALA A 6 10.21 20.97 11.88
C ALA A 6 10.31 19.77 12.84
N ALA A 7 11.25 19.82 13.79
CA ALA A 7 11.42 18.76 14.78
C ALA A 7 10.20 18.61 15.71
N VAL A 8 9.52 19.71 16.03
CA VAL A 8 8.35 19.71 16.93
C VAL A 8 7.15 18.97 16.34
N TRP A 9 6.75 19.27 15.10
CA TRP A 9 5.59 18.58 14.50
C TRP A 9 5.91 17.11 14.19
N GLN A 10 7.14 16.81 13.75
CA GLN A 10 7.58 15.43 13.52
C GLN A 10 7.52 14.61 14.80
N GLY A 11 8.05 15.15 15.90
CA GLY A 11 7.97 14.55 17.23
C GLY A 11 6.52 14.39 17.71
N ALA A 12 5.65 15.38 17.45
CA ALA A 12 4.24 15.30 17.81
C ALA A 12 3.49 14.20 17.05
N VAL A 13 3.76 14.01 15.75
CA VAL A 13 3.16 12.93 14.95
C VAL A 13 3.61 11.56 15.46
N LEU A 14 4.91 11.33 15.60
CA LEU A 14 5.44 10.06 16.08
C LEU A 14 4.98 9.77 17.53
N GLY A 15 5.02 10.79 18.39
CA GLY A 15 4.52 10.71 19.77
C GLY A 15 3.01 10.43 19.83
N GLY A 16 2.22 11.01 18.91
CA GLY A 16 0.80 10.75 18.77
C GLY A 16 0.49 9.30 18.40
N ILE A 17 1.27 8.70 17.49
CA ILE A 17 1.16 7.28 17.13
C ILE A 17 1.51 6.38 18.31
N ILE A 18 2.59 6.69 19.05
CA ILE A 18 2.97 5.95 20.26
C ILE A 18 1.88 6.06 21.33
N PHE A 19 1.32 7.25 21.53
CA PHE A 19 0.23 7.47 22.46
C PHE A 19 -1.02 6.67 22.04
N TRP A 20 -1.37 6.67 20.76
CA TRP A 20 -2.45 5.86 20.22
C TRP A 20 -2.21 4.37 20.45
N LEU A 21 -1.01 3.87 20.16
CA LEU A 21 -0.59 2.49 20.39
C LEU A 21 -0.82 2.04 21.83
N VAL A 22 -0.32 2.83 22.79
CA VAL A 22 -0.47 2.54 24.22
C VAL A 22 -1.93 2.59 24.63
N SER A 23 -2.66 3.63 24.19
CA SER A 23 -4.06 3.84 24.53
C SER A 23 -4.97 2.75 23.95
N ALA A 24 -4.79 2.39 22.68
CA ALA A 24 -5.56 1.36 21.99
C ALA A 24 -5.33 -0.02 22.61
N SER A 25 -4.08 -0.33 22.99
CA SER A 25 -3.72 -1.57 23.70
C SER A 25 -4.35 -1.61 25.10
N TYR A 26 -4.23 -0.53 25.88
CA TYR A 26 -4.82 -0.44 27.22
C TYR A 26 -6.35 -0.56 27.21
N LEU A 27 -7.01 0.11 26.26
CA LEU A 27 -8.46 0.14 26.16
C LEU A 27 -9.06 -1.10 25.45
N ASN A 28 -8.22 -1.99 24.92
CA ASN A 28 -8.59 -3.08 24.02
C ASN A 28 -9.49 -2.58 22.87
N ALA A 29 -9.12 -1.45 22.27
CA ALA A 29 -9.94 -0.72 21.31
C ALA A 29 -10.35 -1.60 20.12
N THR A 30 -9.40 -2.33 19.53
CA THR A 30 -9.63 -3.25 18.39
C THR A 30 -10.70 -4.28 18.72
N ARG A 31 -10.63 -4.93 19.89
CA ARG A 31 -11.60 -5.96 20.30
C ARG A 31 -12.99 -5.37 20.50
N LYS A 32 -13.09 -4.20 21.13
CA LYS A 32 -14.38 -3.51 21.35
C LYS A 32 -15.01 -3.10 20.02
N LEU A 33 -14.22 -2.48 19.15
CA LEU A 33 -14.69 -2.03 17.85
C LEU A 33 -15.14 -3.21 16.97
N ARG A 34 -14.37 -4.31 16.96
CA ARG A 34 -14.76 -5.57 16.31
C ARG A 34 -16.09 -6.09 16.83
N SER A 35 -16.24 -6.22 18.15
CA SER A 35 -17.47 -6.77 18.75
C SER A 35 -18.73 -5.96 18.42
N PHE A 36 -18.57 -4.67 18.13
CA PHE A 36 -19.66 -3.79 17.74
C PHE A 36 -19.94 -3.83 16.24
N LEU A 37 -18.91 -3.72 15.39
CA LEU A 37 -19.08 -3.60 13.95
C LEU A 37 -19.28 -4.96 13.26
N GLN A 38 -18.52 -5.99 13.65
CA GLN A 38 -18.49 -7.28 12.95
C GLN A 38 -19.89 -7.93 12.85
N PRO A 39 -20.73 -8.01 13.91
CA PRO A 39 -22.05 -8.63 13.79
C PRO A 39 -22.97 -7.85 12.85
N TRP A 40 -22.90 -6.52 12.90
CA TRP A 40 -23.70 -5.65 12.02
C TRP A 40 -23.33 -5.86 10.55
N VAL A 41 -22.03 -5.89 10.24
CA VAL A 41 -21.55 -6.10 8.87
C VAL A 41 -21.91 -7.52 8.39
N THR A 42 -21.68 -8.53 9.21
CA THR A 42 -21.98 -9.94 8.87
C THR A 42 -23.46 -10.11 8.52
N HIS A 43 -24.36 -9.51 9.31
CA HIS A 43 -25.79 -9.53 9.00
C HIS A 43 -26.12 -8.91 7.63
N HIS A 44 -25.46 -7.81 7.26
CA HIS A 44 -25.65 -7.18 5.94
C HIS A 44 -25.07 -8.03 4.81
N VAL A 45 -23.92 -8.68 5.02
CA VAL A 45 -23.32 -9.60 4.04
C VAL A 45 -24.28 -10.78 3.75
N ASP A 46 -24.84 -11.39 4.80
CA ASP A 46 -25.74 -12.53 4.67
C ASP A 46 -27.06 -12.13 4.00
N THR A 47 -27.66 -11.02 4.41
CA THR A 47 -28.91 -10.52 3.81
C THR A 47 -28.76 -10.09 2.36
N GLN A 48 -27.56 -9.65 1.95
CA GLN A 48 -27.25 -9.24 0.57
C GLN A 48 -26.82 -10.40 -0.33
N THR A 49 -26.52 -11.58 0.22
CA THR A 49 -26.07 -12.74 -0.55
C THR A 49 -27.03 -13.14 -1.69
N PRO A 50 -28.37 -13.12 -1.52
CA PRO A 50 -29.30 -13.39 -2.63
C PRO A 50 -29.18 -12.41 -3.81
N ILE A 51 -28.82 -11.15 -3.54
CA ILE A 51 -28.59 -10.14 -4.59
C ILE A 51 -27.37 -10.53 -5.43
N ILE A 52 -26.30 -10.98 -4.77
CA ILE A 52 -25.09 -11.46 -5.43
C ILE A 52 -25.40 -12.64 -6.35
N LEU A 53 -26.15 -13.63 -5.85
CA LEU A 53 -26.56 -14.80 -6.65
C LEU A 53 -27.42 -14.40 -7.85
N LYS A 54 -28.32 -13.43 -7.69
CA LYS A 54 -29.11 -12.89 -8.81
C LYS A 54 -28.22 -12.21 -9.85
N ILE A 55 -27.24 -11.42 -9.43
CA ILE A 55 -26.27 -10.80 -10.34
C ILE A 55 -25.48 -11.86 -11.10
N GLN A 56 -25.01 -12.91 -10.42
CA GLN A 56 -24.26 -14.01 -11.03
C GLN A 56 -25.11 -14.85 -12.00
N SER A 57 -26.44 -14.89 -11.82
CA SER A 57 -27.34 -15.60 -12.75
C SER A 57 -27.37 -15.01 -14.16
N TYR A 58 -27.00 -13.72 -14.32
CA TYR A 58 -26.86 -13.07 -15.61
C TYR A 58 -25.49 -13.33 -16.27
N GLY A 59 -24.61 -14.11 -15.63
CA GLY A 59 -23.23 -14.29 -16.07
C GLY A 59 -23.09 -15.14 -17.33
N PHE A 60 -22.34 -14.59 -18.31
CA PHE A 60 -21.82 -15.30 -19.47
C PHE A 60 -20.35 -14.90 -19.65
N GLY A 61 -19.52 -15.76 -20.25
CA GLY A 61 -18.05 -15.70 -20.14
C GLY A 61 -17.38 -14.38 -20.53
N PHE A 62 -18.03 -13.51 -21.33
CA PHE A 62 -17.54 -12.17 -21.60
C PHE A 62 -17.54 -11.25 -20.37
N LEU A 63 -18.59 -11.30 -19.54
CA LEU A 63 -18.68 -10.50 -18.31
C LEU A 63 -17.62 -10.94 -17.28
N ASP A 64 -17.38 -12.25 -17.19
CA ASP A 64 -16.30 -12.80 -16.35
C ASP A 64 -14.95 -12.22 -16.77
N ALA A 65 -14.65 -12.22 -18.07
CA ALA A 65 -13.41 -11.67 -18.62
C ALA A 65 -13.31 -10.15 -18.42
N LEU A 66 -14.40 -9.41 -18.66
CA LEU A 66 -14.46 -7.96 -18.48
C LEU A 66 -14.20 -7.54 -17.02
N PHE A 67 -14.92 -8.14 -16.08
CA PHE A 67 -14.79 -7.78 -14.67
C PHE A 67 -13.48 -8.26 -14.06
N SER A 68 -12.96 -9.42 -14.49
CA SER A 68 -11.60 -9.85 -14.13
C SER A 68 -10.54 -8.87 -14.67
N GLY A 69 -10.67 -8.44 -15.92
CA GLY A 69 -9.77 -7.45 -16.52
C GLY A 69 -9.82 -6.09 -15.81
N LEU A 70 -11.02 -5.61 -15.45
CA LEU A 70 -11.18 -4.38 -14.67
C LEU A 70 -10.59 -4.48 -13.26
N SER A 71 -10.70 -5.65 -12.63
CA SER A 71 -10.09 -5.93 -11.33
C SER A 71 -8.56 -5.77 -11.36
N CYS A 72 -7.93 -6.14 -12.47
CA CYS A 72 -6.48 -5.96 -12.65
C CYS A 72 -6.04 -4.49 -12.62
N VAL A 73 -6.89 -3.51 -12.95
CA VAL A 73 -6.53 -2.07 -13.02
C VAL A 73 -6.15 -1.47 -11.66
N VAL A 74 -6.47 -2.13 -10.55
CA VAL A 74 -6.11 -1.69 -9.20
C VAL A 74 -5.41 -2.80 -8.40
N SER A 75 -4.75 -3.70 -9.12
CA SER A 75 -3.99 -4.81 -8.57
C SER A 75 -2.54 -4.41 -8.26
N VAL A 76 -1.86 -5.20 -7.43
CA VAL A 76 -0.43 -5.00 -7.12
C VAL A 76 0.45 -5.02 -8.39
N PRO A 77 0.24 -5.94 -9.37
CA PRO A 77 0.95 -5.88 -10.65
C PRO A 77 0.72 -4.57 -11.41
N PHE A 78 -0.50 -4.04 -11.40
CA PHE A 78 -0.79 -2.75 -12.03
C PHE A 78 0.04 -1.64 -11.40
N TYR A 79 0.06 -1.49 -10.07
CA TYR A 79 0.85 -0.45 -9.42
C TYR A 79 2.35 -0.64 -9.62
N THR A 80 2.82 -1.89 -9.63
CA THR A 80 4.23 -2.23 -9.87
C THR A 80 4.69 -1.83 -11.28
N ALA A 81 3.79 -1.88 -12.27
CA ALA A 81 4.07 -1.40 -13.62
C ALA A 81 3.82 0.11 -13.75
N PHE A 82 2.63 0.59 -13.40
CA PHE A 82 2.14 1.94 -13.62
C PHE A 82 2.99 3.02 -12.92
N LEU A 83 3.40 2.81 -11.66
CA LEU A 83 4.10 3.84 -10.89
C LEU A 83 5.52 4.14 -11.45
N PRO A 84 6.37 3.14 -11.77
CA PRO A 84 7.64 3.41 -12.45
C PRO A 84 7.48 4.11 -13.80
N LEU A 85 6.50 3.69 -14.62
CA LEU A 85 6.20 4.37 -15.89
C LEU A 85 5.93 5.86 -15.66
N LEU A 86 5.19 6.18 -14.60
CA LEU A 86 4.82 7.55 -14.28
C LEU A 86 6.04 8.41 -13.89
N PHE A 87 6.95 7.86 -13.08
CA PHE A 87 8.24 8.51 -12.77
C PHE A 87 9.07 8.76 -14.03
N TRP A 88 9.25 7.72 -14.85
CA TRP A 88 10.12 7.77 -16.02
C TRP A 88 9.53 8.57 -17.21
N SER A 89 8.23 8.86 -17.16
CA SER A 89 7.54 9.75 -18.10
C SER A 89 7.72 11.25 -17.79
N GLY A 90 8.44 11.61 -16.73
CA GLY A 90 8.67 12.99 -16.30
C GLY A 90 7.56 13.56 -15.40
N HIS A 91 6.53 12.78 -15.05
CA HIS A 91 5.48 13.18 -14.13
C HIS A 91 5.83 12.90 -12.67
N GLY A 92 7.02 13.33 -12.23
CA GLY A 92 7.57 13.01 -10.91
C GLY A 92 6.66 13.39 -9.74
N LYS A 93 6.05 14.59 -9.76
CA LYS A 93 5.11 15.02 -8.70
C LYS A 93 3.88 14.11 -8.61
N LEU A 94 3.27 13.78 -9.75
CA LEU A 94 2.13 12.86 -9.80
C LEU A 94 2.53 11.46 -9.30
N ALA A 95 3.69 10.96 -9.74
CA ALA A 95 4.18 9.64 -9.36
C ALA A 95 4.40 9.51 -7.85
N ARG A 96 5.10 10.47 -7.22
CA ARG A 96 5.29 10.50 -5.76
C ARG A 96 3.97 10.50 -5.01
N GLN A 97 3.08 11.41 -5.39
CA GLN A 97 1.80 11.58 -4.71
C GLN A 97 0.91 10.35 -4.87
N MET A 98 0.89 9.74 -6.05
CA MET A 98 0.13 8.52 -6.28
C MET A 98 0.71 7.36 -5.48
N THR A 99 2.03 7.19 -5.43
CA THR A 99 2.63 6.12 -4.63
C THR A 99 2.30 6.28 -3.14
N LEU A 100 2.43 7.48 -2.59
CA LEU A 100 2.15 7.73 -1.18
C LEU A 100 0.66 7.62 -0.85
N LEU A 101 -0.22 8.11 -1.73
CA LEU A 101 -1.67 7.94 -1.58
C LEU A 101 -2.04 6.45 -1.61
N MET A 102 -1.50 5.68 -2.55
CA MET A 102 -1.79 4.24 -2.63
C MET A 102 -1.29 3.47 -1.40
N ALA A 103 -0.11 3.82 -0.87
CA ALA A 103 0.38 3.25 0.38
C ALA A 103 -0.52 3.61 1.58
N PHE A 104 -1.02 4.85 1.63
CA PHE A 104 -1.97 5.28 2.67
C PHE A 104 -3.33 4.57 2.56
N CYS A 105 -3.86 4.43 1.34
CA CYS A 105 -5.07 3.66 1.05
C CYS A 105 -4.95 2.21 1.50
N ASP A 106 -3.83 1.55 1.18
CA ASP A 106 -3.57 0.16 1.57
C ASP A 106 -3.51 0.02 3.09
N TYR A 107 -2.80 0.94 3.77
CA TYR A 107 -2.72 0.94 5.23
C TYR A 107 -4.09 1.08 5.88
N ILE A 108 -4.86 2.11 5.52
CA ILE A 108 -6.18 2.37 6.12
C ILE A 108 -7.17 1.26 5.77
N GLY A 109 -7.16 0.79 4.52
CA GLY A 109 -8.03 -0.29 4.04
C GLY A 109 -7.77 -1.59 4.80
N ASN A 110 -6.51 -2.03 4.88
CA ASN A 110 -6.14 -3.29 5.53
C ASN A 110 -6.28 -3.20 7.06
N CYS A 111 -5.96 -2.05 7.67
CA CYS A 111 -6.26 -1.82 9.09
C CYS A 111 -7.76 -1.93 9.37
N THR A 112 -8.62 -1.36 8.52
CA THR A 112 -10.08 -1.44 8.70
C THR A 112 -10.57 -2.88 8.55
N LYS A 113 -10.06 -3.62 7.56
CA LYS A 113 -10.34 -5.05 7.37
C LYS A 113 -10.02 -5.87 8.61
N ASP A 114 -8.82 -5.70 9.17
CA ASP A 114 -8.35 -6.51 10.28
C ASP A 114 -8.94 -6.07 11.63
N VAL A 115 -9.34 -4.80 11.76
CA VAL A 115 -10.14 -4.33 12.90
C VAL A 115 -11.53 -4.95 12.90
N VAL A 116 -12.25 -4.84 11.78
CA VAL A 116 -13.65 -5.29 11.71
C VAL A 116 -13.73 -6.81 11.60
N SER A 117 -12.80 -7.45 10.88
CA SER A 117 -12.75 -8.89 10.64
C SER A 117 -14.07 -9.46 10.10
N ALA A 118 -14.77 -8.68 9.26
CA ALA A 118 -16.04 -9.12 8.66
C ALA A 118 -15.81 -10.20 7.59
N PRO A 119 -16.58 -11.31 7.63
CA PRO A 119 -16.45 -12.38 6.65
C PRO A 119 -16.88 -11.89 5.26
N ARG A 120 -16.29 -12.48 4.22
CA ARG A 120 -16.75 -12.34 2.84
C ARG A 120 -18.03 -13.17 2.61
N PRO A 121 -18.77 -12.91 1.52
CA PRO A 121 -19.84 -13.81 1.08
C PRO A 121 -19.37 -15.27 1.01
N ALA A 122 -20.18 -16.17 1.58
CA ALA A 122 -19.87 -17.60 1.66
C ALA A 122 -19.84 -18.24 0.27
N SER A 123 -18.83 -19.08 0.03
CA SER A 123 -18.62 -19.81 -1.22
C SER A 123 -18.37 -21.28 -0.90
N PRO A 124 -19.33 -22.20 -1.13
CA PRO A 124 -20.70 -22.00 -1.67
C PRO A 124 -21.65 -21.24 -0.71
N PRO A 125 -22.75 -20.60 -1.19
CA PRO A 125 -23.36 -20.72 -2.52
C PRO A 125 -22.85 -19.72 -3.59
N VAL A 126 -22.12 -18.67 -3.20
CA VAL A 126 -21.57 -17.69 -4.17
C VAL A 126 -20.40 -18.31 -4.92
N LYS A 127 -20.34 -18.17 -6.25
CA LYS A 127 -19.18 -18.62 -7.04
C LYS A 127 -18.10 -17.55 -7.00
N ARG A 128 -16.92 -17.87 -6.46
CA ARG A 128 -15.75 -16.98 -6.56
C ARG A 128 -15.08 -17.17 -7.91
N VAL A 129 -14.96 -16.09 -8.68
CA VAL A 129 -14.24 -16.07 -9.95
C VAL A 129 -12.95 -15.29 -9.72
N THR A 130 -11.84 -16.01 -9.63
CA THR A 130 -10.49 -15.45 -9.49
C THR A 130 -9.71 -15.76 -10.76
N ALA A 131 -9.13 -14.74 -11.39
CA ALA A 131 -8.37 -14.88 -12.63
C ALA A 131 -6.86 -14.94 -12.40
N THR A 132 -6.40 -14.45 -11.24
CA THR A 132 -4.96 -14.35 -10.92
C THR A 132 -4.66 -14.86 -9.51
N LYS A 133 -3.41 -15.27 -9.27
CA LYS A 133 -2.95 -15.71 -7.93
C LYS A 133 -3.10 -14.61 -6.87
N ASP A 134 -2.84 -13.36 -7.25
CA ASP A 134 -3.03 -12.23 -6.33
C ASP A 134 -4.50 -12.09 -5.92
N GLU A 135 -5.45 -12.39 -6.80
CA GLU A 135 -6.88 -12.40 -6.44
C GLU A 135 -7.27 -13.56 -5.53
N GLU A 136 -6.61 -14.70 -5.65
CA GLU A 136 -6.76 -15.83 -4.73
C GLU A 136 -6.27 -15.46 -3.33
N ASP A 137 -5.08 -14.86 -3.22
CA ASP A 137 -4.54 -14.40 -1.93
C ASP A 137 -5.43 -13.30 -1.32
N ASN A 138 -5.90 -12.35 -2.15
CA ASN A 138 -6.86 -11.33 -1.72
C ASN A 138 -8.20 -11.93 -1.24
N ALA A 139 -8.56 -13.14 -1.65
CA ALA A 139 -9.76 -13.83 -1.18
C ALA A 139 -9.64 -14.34 0.26
N LEU A 140 -8.41 -14.47 0.77
CA LEU A 140 -8.12 -14.87 2.16
C LEU A 140 -8.28 -13.70 3.15
N GLU A 141 -8.31 -12.47 2.66
CA GLU A 141 -8.55 -11.28 3.48
C GLU A 141 -10.03 -11.10 3.84
N TYR A 142 -10.31 -10.24 4.83
CA TYR A 142 -11.67 -9.83 5.17
C TYR A 142 -12.35 -8.99 4.08
N GLY A 143 -13.68 -8.93 4.14
CA GLY A 143 -14.51 -8.30 3.11
C GLY A 143 -14.58 -6.77 3.18
N LEU A 144 -14.69 -6.21 4.40
CA LEU A 144 -14.97 -4.79 4.62
C LEU A 144 -13.69 -4.00 4.96
N PRO A 145 -13.36 -2.91 4.27
CA PRO A 145 -13.97 -2.41 3.03
C PRO A 145 -13.39 -3.08 1.78
N SER A 146 -14.08 -2.91 0.64
CA SER A 146 -13.53 -3.24 -0.67
C SER A 146 -12.32 -2.34 -1.00
N SER A 147 -11.10 -2.89 -0.89
CA SER A 147 -9.87 -2.17 -1.28
C SER A 147 -9.87 -1.79 -2.75
N HIS A 148 -10.43 -2.61 -3.64
CA HIS A 148 -10.49 -2.28 -5.07
C HIS A 148 -11.34 -1.02 -5.32
N THR A 149 -12.48 -0.90 -4.63
CA THR A 149 -13.34 0.28 -4.73
C THR A 149 -12.65 1.51 -4.14
N LEU A 150 -12.09 1.38 -2.93
CA LEU A 150 -11.36 2.46 -2.24
C LEU A 150 -10.19 2.97 -3.11
N ASN A 151 -9.36 2.05 -3.61
CA ASN A 151 -8.20 2.33 -4.44
C ASN A 151 -8.60 2.99 -5.76
N THR A 152 -9.70 2.54 -6.38
CA THR A 152 -10.21 3.14 -7.62
C THR A 152 -10.66 4.58 -7.40
N VAL A 153 -11.38 4.87 -6.30
CA VAL A 153 -11.81 6.23 -5.95
C VAL A 153 -10.59 7.15 -5.82
N CYS A 154 -9.58 6.71 -5.06
CA CYS A 154 -8.40 7.52 -4.80
C CYS A 154 -7.53 7.70 -6.05
N LEU A 155 -7.28 6.62 -6.80
CA LEU A 155 -6.50 6.65 -8.04
C LEU A 155 -7.15 7.54 -9.10
N SER A 156 -8.42 7.27 -9.43
CA SER A 156 -9.13 8.01 -10.49
C SER A 156 -9.40 9.46 -10.09
N GLY A 157 -9.80 9.70 -8.84
CA GLY A 157 -10.09 11.04 -8.33
C GLY A 157 -8.85 11.93 -8.28
N TYR A 158 -7.72 11.42 -7.79
CA TYR A 158 -6.48 12.19 -7.75
C TYR A 158 -5.88 12.39 -9.14
N LEU A 159 -5.93 11.38 -10.01
CA LEU A 159 -5.48 11.52 -11.40
C LEU A 159 -6.31 12.59 -12.14
N LEU A 160 -7.63 12.58 -11.96
CA LEU A 160 -8.52 13.60 -12.52
C LEU A 160 -8.16 15.00 -11.99
N ARG A 161 -7.97 15.16 -10.67
CA ARG A 161 -7.54 16.43 -10.08
C ARG A 161 -6.21 16.91 -10.67
N TYR A 162 -5.24 16.01 -10.81
CA TYR A 162 -3.94 16.36 -11.38
C TYR A 162 -4.06 16.84 -12.83
N VAL A 163 -4.82 16.11 -13.66
CA VAL A 163 -5.09 16.49 -15.05
C VAL A 163 -5.75 17.87 -15.12
N LEU A 164 -6.80 18.11 -14.34
CA LEU A 164 -7.52 19.40 -14.34
C LEU A 164 -6.66 20.57 -13.84
N THR A 165 -5.69 20.32 -12.96
CA THR A 165 -4.84 21.37 -12.38
C THR A 165 -3.59 21.66 -13.23
N HIS A 166 -2.99 20.62 -13.84
CA HIS A 166 -1.67 20.72 -14.48
C HIS A 166 -1.71 20.68 -16.01
N THR A 167 -2.87 20.35 -16.61
CA THR A 167 -3.05 20.48 -18.06
C THR A 167 -3.76 21.80 -18.36
N GLN A 168 -3.38 22.45 -19.46
CA GLN A 168 -4.06 23.66 -19.95
C GLN A 168 -5.46 23.37 -20.54
N ILE A 169 -5.98 22.15 -20.32
CA ILE A 169 -7.27 21.70 -20.83
C ILE A 169 -8.34 22.20 -19.84
N GLN A 170 -8.77 23.44 -20.04
CA GLN A 170 -9.79 24.06 -19.21
C GLN A 170 -11.16 24.05 -19.90
N GLY A 171 -12.20 23.75 -19.13
CA GLY A 171 -13.58 23.79 -19.60
C GLY A 171 -14.51 22.99 -18.71
N ALA A 172 -15.72 23.53 -18.48
CA ALA A 172 -16.75 22.84 -17.72
C ALA A 172 -17.06 21.46 -18.32
N TYR A 173 -17.11 21.35 -19.65
CA TYR A 173 -17.32 20.10 -20.37
C TYR A 173 -16.27 19.02 -20.04
N VAL A 174 -14.97 19.38 -20.06
CA VAL A 174 -13.87 18.45 -19.76
C VAL A 174 -13.95 17.98 -18.31
N THR A 175 -14.29 18.90 -17.41
CA THR A 175 -14.48 18.57 -15.99
C THR A 175 -15.65 17.59 -15.80
N TYR A 176 -16.81 17.87 -16.40
CA TYR A 176 -17.97 16.98 -16.33
C TYR A 176 -17.69 15.60 -16.94
N LEU A 177 -17.03 15.55 -18.11
CA LEU A 177 -16.65 14.30 -18.74
C LEU A 177 -15.67 13.50 -17.87
N GLY A 178 -14.62 14.16 -17.34
CA GLY A 178 -13.63 13.52 -16.48
C GLY A 178 -14.24 12.96 -15.19
N VAL A 179 -15.11 13.73 -14.53
CA VAL A 179 -15.86 13.26 -13.35
C VAL A 179 -16.76 12.09 -13.72
N SER A 180 -17.50 12.18 -14.84
CA SER A 180 -18.37 11.10 -15.30
C SER A 180 -17.60 9.80 -15.56
N LEU A 181 -16.42 9.88 -16.18
CA LEU A 181 -15.56 8.73 -16.45
C LEU A 181 -15.00 8.12 -15.15
N ALA A 182 -14.57 8.95 -14.20
CA ALA A 182 -14.10 8.48 -12.89
C ALA A 182 -15.23 7.78 -12.11
N CYS A 183 -16.42 8.38 -12.06
CA CYS A 183 -17.59 7.78 -11.42
C CYS A 183 -18.01 6.47 -12.10
N MET A 184 -17.98 6.42 -13.43
CA MET A 184 -18.27 5.21 -14.20
C MET A 184 -17.26 4.10 -13.89
N LEU A 185 -15.97 4.41 -13.82
CA LEU A 185 -14.93 3.44 -13.48
C LEU A 185 -15.11 2.88 -12.06
N VAL A 186 -15.35 3.75 -11.07
CA VAL A 186 -15.64 3.35 -9.69
C VAL A 186 -16.87 2.44 -9.62
N PHE A 187 -17.94 2.80 -10.33
CA PHE A 187 -19.16 2.00 -10.41
C PHE A 187 -18.89 0.62 -11.03
N LEU A 188 -18.20 0.56 -12.18
CA LEU A 188 -17.90 -0.68 -12.88
C LEU A 188 -16.99 -1.61 -12.06
N ILE A 189 -15.96 -1.08 -11.40
CA ILE A 189 -15.10 -1.88 -10.52
C ILE A 189 -15.88 -2.37 -9.30
N GLY A 190 -16.66 -1.50 -8.64
CA GLY A 190 -17.52 -1.89 -7.53
C GLY A 190 -18.51 -3.00 -7.89
N LEU A 191 -19.20 -2.85 -9.02
CA LEU A 191 -20.11 -3.87 -9.55
C LEU A 191 -19.36 -5.17 -9.89
N GLY A 192 -18.18 -5.07 -10.51
CA GLY A 192 -17.33 -6.21 -10.83
C GLY A 192 -16.94 -7.02 -9.60
N ARG A 193 -16.60 -6.37 -8.47
CA ARG A 193 -16.25 -7.08 -7.22
C ARG A 193 -17.43 -7.84 -6.62
N ILE A 194 -18.64 -7.34 -6.78
CA ILE A 194 -19.87 -8.05 -6.39
C ILE A 194 -20.12 -9.22 -7.34
N TYR A 195 -20.04 -8.98 -8.65
CA TYR A 195 -20.23 -10.00 -9.68
C TYR A 195 -19.25 -11.19 -9.54
N LEU A 196 -17.96 -10.91 -9.29
CA LEU A 196 -16.92 -11.93 -9.08
C LEU A 196 -17.08 -12.69 -7.75
N GLY A 197 -18.05 -12.33 -6.92
CA GLY A 197 -18.34 -13.01 -5.65
C GLY A 197 -17.33 -12.69 -4.54
N MET A 198 -16.56 -11.61 -4.69
CA MET A 198 -15.46 -11.27 -3.79
C MET A 198 -15.91 -10.36 -2.64
N HIS A 199 -16.93 -9.53 -2.86
CA HIS A 199 -17.43 -8.54 -1.90
C HIS A 199 -18.95 -8.44 -1.94
N SER A 200 -19.54 -8.08 -0.80
CA SER A 200 -20.95 -7.72 -0.68
C SER A 200 -21.19 -6.25 -1.04
N VAL A 201 -22.46 -5.82 -1.07
CA VAL A 201 -22.80 -4.41 -1.36
C VAL A 201 -22.32 -3.49 -0.23
N VAL A 202 -22.43 -3.92 1.03
CA VAL A 202 -21.91 -3.15 2.19
C VAL A 202 -20.40 -2.96 2.11
N ASP A 203 -19.65 -3.95 1.63
CA ASP A 203 -18.20 -3.86 1.44
C ASP A 203 -17.82 -2.79 0.41
N VAL A 204 -18.54 -2.75 -0.71
CA VAL A 204 -18.33 -1.79 -1.79
C VAL A 204 -18.73 -0.38 -1.38
N LEU A 205 -19.87 -0.21 -0.69
CA LEU A 205 -20.32 1.10 -0.20
C LEU A 205 -19.37 1.67 0.85
N ALA A 206 -18.88 0.84 1.78
CA ALA A 206 -17.87 1.28 2.74
C ALA A 206 -16.54 1.63 2.06
N GLY A 207 -16.12 0.85 1.06
CA GLY A 207 -14.94 1.18 0.23
C GLY A 207 -15.09 2.51 -0.50
N LEU A 208 -16.28 2.81 -1.03
CA LEU A 208 -16.59 4.09 -1.65
C LEU A 208 -16.50 5.23 -0.62
N LEU A 209 -17.17 5.09 0.54
CA LEU A 209 -17.18 6.12 1.58
C LEU A 209 -15.77 6.40 2.14
N ILE A 210 -15.04 5.36 2.52
CA ILE A 210 -13.68 5.48 3.03
C ILE A 210 -12.76 6.05 1.95
N GLY A 211 -12.90 5.61 0.70
CA GLY A 211 -12.13 6.15 -0.42
C GLY A 211 -12.37 7.64 -0.65
N LEU A 212 -13.63 8.12 -0.55
CA LEU A 212 -13.94 9.54 -0.66
C LEU A 212 -13.36 10.36 0.50
N VAL A 213 -13.42 9.83 1.72
CA VAL A 213 -12.82 10.48 2.91
C VAL A 213 -11.29 10.55 2.78
N VAL A 214 -10.65 9.46 2.36
CA VAL A 214 -9.20 9.39 2.14
C VAL A 214 -8.78 10.33 1.03
N LEU A 215 -9.50 10.36 -0.09
CA LEU A 215 -9.22 11.29 -1.19
C LEU A 215 -9.37 12.74 -0.74
N ALA A 216 -10.47 13.09 -0.05
CA ALA A 216 -10.68 14.45 0.45
C ALA A 216 -9.58 14.87 1.43
N PHE A 217 -9.18 13.98 2.34
CA PHE A 217 -8.05 14.21 3.24
C PHE A 217 -6.76 14.43 2.45
N TRP A 218 -6.43 13.54 1.51
CA TRP A 218 -5.22 13.63 0.71
C TRP A 218 -5.13 14.94 -0.07
N LEU A 219 -6.23 15.38 -0.69
CA LEU A 219 -6.30 16.64 -1.43
C LEU A 219 -6.10 17.89 -0.56
N MET A 220 -6.20 17.78 0.77
CA MET A 220 -5.89 18.88 1.70
C MET A 220 -4.42 18.87 2.14
N VAL A 221 -3.76 17.72 2.09
CA VAL A 221 -2.41 17.54 2.66
C VAL A 221 -1.32 17.26 1.62
N ASP A 222 -1.68 16.93 0.38
CA ASP A 222 -0.78 16.50 -0.69
C ASP A 222 0.37 17.49 -0.94
N GLU A 223 0.09 18.79 -1.00
CA GLU A 223 1.10 19.84 -1.21
C GLU A 223 2.06 19.99 -0.02
N TYR A 224 1.56 19.82 1.21
CA TYR A 224 2.39 19.85 2.43
C TYR A 224 3.29 18.62 2.48
N ILE A 225 2.76 17.45 2.14
CA ILE A 225 3.52 16.20 2.05
C ILE A 225 4.58 16.32 0.94
N ASP A 226 4.22 16.81 -0.25
CA ASP A 226 5.20 16.97 -1.35
C ASP A 226 6.32 17.91 -0.93
N SER A 227 5.96 19.06 -0.35
CA SER A 227 6.93 20.07 0.10
C SER A 227 7.86 19.49 1.16
N PHE A 228 7.34 18.73 2.11
CA PHE A 228 8.16 18.02 3.09
C PHE A 228 9.08 16.99 2.45
N VAL A 229 8.59 16.20 1.49
CA VAL A 229 9.38 15.14 0.82
C VAL A 229 10.48 15.69 -0.11
N ILE A 230 10.36 16.93 -0.60
CA ILE A 230 11.36 17.52 -1.54
C ILE A 230 12.36 18.46 -0.87
N SER A 231 11.96 19.16 0.20
CA SER A 231 12.78 20.20 0.83
C SER A 231 12.80 20.14 2.36
N GLY A 232 12.09 19.18 2.95
CA GLY A 232 12.03 19.02 4.40
C GLY A 232 13.37 18.65 5.03
N GLN A 233 13.46 18.88 6.34
CA GLN A 233 14.58 18.42 7.17
C GLN A 233 14.24 17.06 7.79
N ASN A 234 15.26 16.20 7.96
CA ASN A 234 15.13 14.89 8.61
C ASN A 234 14.09 13.95 7.96
N VAL A 235 13.80 14.14 6.66
CA VAL A 235 12.73 13.41 5.94
C VAL A 235 12.93 11.90 6.02
N THR A 236 14.09 11.39 5.62
CA THR A 236 14.40 9.95 5.60
C THR A 236 14.34 9.34 7.00
N SER A 237 14.90 10.01 8.01
CA SER A 237 14.86 9.53 9.40
C SER A 237 13.45 9.54 9.99
N PHE A 238 12.67 10.59 9.70
CA PHE A 238 11.27 10.68 10.12
C PHE A 238 10.44 9.59 9.46
N TRP A 239 10.59 9.39 8.15
CA TRP A 239 9.83 8.38 7.43
C TRP A 239 10.21 6.96 7.85
N ALA A 240 11.49 6.69 8.11
CA ALA A 240 11.93 5.41 8.66
C ALA A 240 11.34 5.14 10.05
N ALA A 241 11.30 6.15 10.92
CA ALA A 241 10.66 6.05 12.23
C ALA A 241 9.14 5.86 12.11
N LEU A 242 8.49 6.58 11.18
CA LEU A 242 7.07 6.44 10.88
C LEU A 242 6.75 5.02 10.41
N SER A 243 7.45 4.52 9.38
CA SER A 243 7.31 3.14 8.87
C SER A 243 7.44 2.11 9.99
N PHE A 244 8.50 2.23 10.80
CA PHE A 244 8.69 1.33 11.94
C PHE A 244 7.50 1.38 12.91
N LEU A 245 7.00 2.56 13.27
CA LEU A 245 5.84 2.69 14.16
C LEU A 245 4.54 2.17 13.53
N LEU A 246 4.34 2.33 12.22
CA LEU A 246 3.15 1.84 11.52
C LEU A 246 3.05 0.32 11.54
N LEU A 247 4.19 -0.39 11.46
CA LEU A 247 4.24 -1.84 11.63
C LEU A 247 3.72 -2.30 13.00
N PHE A 248 3.97 -1.53 14.07
CA PHE A 248 3.43 -1.83 15.41
C PHE A 248 2.00 -1.32 15.58
N ALA A 249 1.65 -0.19 14.95
CA ALA A 249 0.32 0.41 15.02
C ALA A 249 -0.73 -0.39 14.25
N TYR A 250 -0.30 -1.35 13.43
CA TYR A 250 -1.17 -2.24 12.70
C TYR A 250 -2.01 -3.12 13.65
N PRO A 251 -3.34 -3.22 13.43
CA PRO A 251 -4.24 -3.97 14.30
C PRO A 251 -4.06 -5.48 14.17
N THR A 252 -4.21 -6.21 15.28
CA THR A 252 -4.18 -7.68 15.26
C THR A 252 -5.52 -8.25 14.75
N PRO A 253 -5.55 -8.98 13.61
CA PRO A 253 -6.78 -9.58 13.10
C PRO A 253 -7.29 -10.74 13.96
N GLU A 254 -8.52 -11.19 13.73
CA GLU A 254 -9.08 -12.37 14.40
C GLU A 254 -8.46 -13.68 13.89
N LEU A 255 -8.25 -13.77 12.58
CA LEU A 255 -7.57 -14.87 11.90
C LEU A 255 -6.36 -14.30 11.14
N PRO A 256 -5.26 -15.05 10.98
CA PRO A 256 -4.13 -14.59 10.18
C PRO A 256 -4.56 -14.29 8.73
N THR A 257 -4.25 -13.09 8.25
CA THR A 257 -4.50 -12.62 6.87
C THR A 257 -3.19 -12.18 6.21
N PRO A 258 -3.10 -12.20 4.86
CA PRO A 258 -1.94 -11.65 4.16
C PRO A 258 -1.84 -10.11 4.23
N GLY A 259 -2.85 -9.42 4.76
CA GLY A 259 -2.95 -7.96 4.80
C GLY A 259 -1.76 -7.26 5.47
N PHE A 260 -1.24 -7.82 6.56
CA PHE A 260 -0.03 -7.30 7.22
C PHE A 260 1.20 -7.32 6.30
N GLU A 261 1.31 -8.35 5.46
CA GLU A 261 2.43 -8.48 4.53
C GLU A 261 2.34 -7.50 3.35
N TYR A 262 1.12 -7.21 2.87
CA TYR A 262 0.90 -6.18 1.86
C TYR A 262 1.21 -4.79 2.39
N HIS A 263 0.72 -4.46 3.59
CA HIS A 263 1.07 -3.19 4.24
C HIS A 263 2.59 -3.03 4.36
N THR A 264 3.29 -4.06 4.84
CA THR A 264 4.75 -4.04 4.99
C THR A 264 5.47 -3.78 3.67
N ALA A 265 4.98 -4.35 2.57
CA ALA A 265 5.52 -4.11 1.24
C ALA A 265 5.31 -2.64 0.81
N PHE A 266 4.10 -2.10 0.95
CA PHE A 266 3.79 -0.72 0.59
C PHE A 266 4.50 0.32 1.45
N ASP A 267 4.67 0.04 2.75
CA ASP A 267 5.42 0.89 3.65
C ASP A 267 6.91 0.93 3.26
N GLY A 268 7.47 -0.22 2.88
CA GLY A 268 8.79 -0.29 2.27
C GLY A 268 8.87 0.54 0.98
N VAL A 269 7.90 0.41 0.07
CA VAL A 269 7.83 1.24 -1.16
C VAL A 269 7.83 2.72 -0.83
N ALA A 270 6.99 3.16 0.12
CA ALA A 270 6.90 4.56 0.52
C ALA A 270 8.25 5.08 1.04
N LEU A 271 8.91 4.35 1.93
CA LEU A 271 10.24 4.71 2.43
C LEU A 271 11.27 4.80 1.29
N GLY A 272 11.27 3.85 0.37
CA GLY A 272 12.19 3.82 -0.77
C GLY A 272 12.02 5.01 -1.72
N ILE A 273 10.78 5.35 -2.07
CA ILE A 273 10.47 6.54 -2.87
C ILE A 273 10.89 7.82 -2.14
N VAL A 274 10.47 7.99 -0.88
CA VAL A 274 10.75 9.22 -0.12
C VAL A 274 12.25 9.43 0.04
N SER A 275 12.99 8.37 0.38
CA SER A 275 14.44 8.45 0.56
C SER A 275 15.16 8.76 -0.75
N GLY A 276 14.82 8.07 -1.83
CA GLY A 276 15.47 8.26 -3.13
C GLY A 276 15.13 9.60 -3.77
N VAL A 277 13.89 10.06 -3.66
CA VAL A 277 13.49 11.39 -4.13
C VAL A 277 14.22 12.47 -3.34
N GLN A 278 14.21 12.42 -2.00
CA GLN A 278 14.88 13.45 -1.20
C GLN A 278 16.37 13.56 -1.56
N GLN A 279 17.03 12.43 -1.82
CA GLN A 279 18.44 12.40 -2.20
C GLN A 279 18.70 12.96 -3.62
N THR A 280 17.79 12.71 -4.57
CA THR A 280 18.03 13.00 -6.00
C THR A 280 17.07 14.03 -6.60
N TYR A 281 16.31 14.75 -5.78
CA TYR A 281 15.25 15.64 -6.24
C TYR A 281 15.74 16.65 -7.27
N HIS A 282 16.82 17.36 -6.95
CA HIS A 282 17.41 18.38 -7.81
C HIS A 282 18.02 17.81 -9.10
N GLN A 283 18.31 16.50 -9.16
CA GLN A 283 18.92 15.86 -10.33
C GLN A 283 17.86 15.27 -11.27
N PHE A 284 16.85 14.58 -10.73
CA PHE A 284 15.95 13.74 -11.56
C PHE A 284 14.45 14.03 -11.37
N HIS A 285 14.03 14.76 -10.33
CA HIS A 285 12.61 14.88 -9.95
C HIS A 285 12.08 16.32 -9.86
N HIS A 286 12.88 17.29 -10.29
CA HIS A 286 12.52 18.71 -10.29
C HIS A 286 11.42 19.03 -11.32
N ALA A 287 10.79 20.20 -11.20
CA ALA A 287 9.63 20.56 -12.04
C ALA A 287 9.93 20.67 -13.55
N ASN A 288 11.19 20.91 -13.90
CA ASN A 288 11.67 21.13 -15.27
C ASN A 288 12.14 19.84 -15.98
N VAL A 289 11.88 18.66 -15.42
CA VAL A 289 12.27 17.40 -16.06
C VAL A 289 11.48 17.20 -17.37
N PRO A 290 12.13 16.71 -18.44
CA PRO A 290 11.46 16.42 -19.71
C PRO A 290 10.26 15.50 -19.52
N ARG A 291 9.09 15.93 -20.01
CA ARG A 291 7.85 15.14 -19.94
C ARG A 291 7.65 14.33 -21.21
N LEU A 292 6.95 13.21 -21.11
CA LEU A 292 6.56 12.40 -22.26
C LEU A 292 5.83 13.29 -23.28
N PHE A 293 6.22 13.16 -24.55
CA PHE A 293 5.77 14.01 -25.68
C PHE A 293 6.41 15.40 -25.78
N SER A 294 7.40 15.73 -24.95
CA SER A 294 8.29 16.87 -25.20
C SER A 294 9.31 16.54 -26.30
N SER A 295 9.89 17.57 -26.92
CA SER A 295 10.99 17.41 -27.88
C SER A 295 12.22 16.70 -27.30
N GLU A 296 12.39 16.79 -25.97
CA GLU A 296 13.50 16.19 -25.24
C GLU A 296 13.24 14.73 -24.85
N LEU A 297 11.98 14.33 -24.64
CA LEU A 297 11.60 12.95 -24.32
C LEU A 297 10.69 12.34 -25.38
N THR A 298 11.31 11.89 -26.47
CA THR A 298 10.63 11.21 -27.58
C THR A 298 10.17 9.79 -27.20
N ILE A 299 9.19 9.24 -27.93
CA ILE A 299 8.67 7.89 -27.70
C ILE A 299 9.78 6.81 -27.72
N PRO A 300 10.74 6.81 -28.69
CA PRO A 300 11.82 5.83 -28.69
C PRO A 300 12.70 5.90 -27.45
N VAL A 301 13.00 7.11 -26.98
CA VAL A 301 13.80 7.34 -25.76
C VAL A 301 13.06 6.82 -24.53
N PHE A 302 11.75 7.11 -24.42
CA PHE A 302 10.92 6.57 -23.35
C PHE A 302 10.86 5.03 -23.39
N LEU A 303 10.72 4.41 -24.56
CA LEU A 303 10.80 2.96 -24.68
C LEU A 303 12.17 2.41 -24.25
N GLY A 304 13.25 3.11 -24.59
CA GLY A 304 14.60 2.80 -24.10
C GLY A 304 14.69 2.84 -22.56
N ARG A 305 14.10 3.86 -21.93
CA ARG A 305 13.96 3.94 -20.47
C ARG A 305 13.23 2.72 -19.90
N MET A 306 12.18 2.23 -20.55
CA MET A 306 11.43 1.06 -20.08
C MET A 306 12.24 -0.23 -20.18
N LEU A 307 12.89 -0.43 -21.33
CA LEU A 307 13.69 -1.61 -21.61
C LEU A 307 14.90 -1.73 -20.67
N LEU A 308 15.45 -0.60 -20.23
CA LEU A 308 16.53 -0.58 -19.23
C LEU A 308 15.99 -0.63 -17.79
N GLY A 309 14.96 0.16 -17.49
CA GLY A 309 14.44 0.36 -16.15
C GLY A 309 13.78 -0.88 -15.57
N ILE A 310 12.90 -1.56 -16.33
CA ILE A 310 12.15 -2.72 -15.82
C ILE A 310 13.09 -3.88 -15.42
N PRO A 311 14.07 -4.31 -16.23
CA PRO A 311 15.02 -5.32 -15.78
C PRO A 311 15.83 -4.89 -14.56
N THR A 312 16.24 -3.62 -14.51
CA THR A 312 17.03 -3.08 -13.38
C THR A 312 16.27 -3.16 -12.06
N ILE A 313 15.01 -2.72 -12.02
CA ILE A 313 14.21 -2.78 -10.78
C ILE A 313 13.96 -4.22 -10.31
N LEU A 314 13.83 -5.18 -11.24
CA LEU A 314 13.67 -6.59 -10.92
C LEU A 314 14.95 -7.21 -10.37
N ILE A 315 16.12 -6.84 -10.92
CA ILE A 315 17.43 -7.23 -10.39
C ILE A 315 17.60 -6.67 -8.97
N VAL A 316 17.32 -5.38 -8.75
CA VAL A 316 17.42 -4.79 -7.41
C VAL A 316 16.47 -5.45 -6.43
N LYS A 317 15.23 -5.76 -6.85
CA LYS A 317 14.28 -6.52 -6.02
C LYS A 317 14.84 -7.87 -5.59
N PHE A 318 15.49 -8.58 -6.51
CA PHE A 318 16.11 -9.88 -6.22
C PHE A 318 17.32 -9.73 -5.27
N CYS A 319 18.23 -8.81 -5.56
CA CYS A 319 19.42 -8.54 -4.74
C CYS A 319 19.05 -8.05 -3.33
N SER A 320 18.09 -7.14 -3.20
CA SER A 320 17.63 -6.60 -1.92
C SER A 320 17.03 -7.71 -1.04
N LYS A 321 16.25 -8.62 -1.65
CA LYS A 321 15.72 -9.79 -0.95
C LYS A 321 16.83 -10.74 -0.49
N ALA A 322 17.82 -11.01 -1.35
CA ALA A 322 18.94 -11.88 -1.02
C ALA A 322 19.78 -11.31 0.13
N LEU A 323 20.06 -10.00 0.10
CA LEU A 323 20.78 -9.30 1.15
C LEU A 323 19.99 -9.32 2.47
N ALA A 324 18.70 -8.98 2.43
CA ALA A 324 17.85 -8.93 3.62
C ALA A 324 17.72 -10.31 4.31
N LYS A 325 17.65 -11.39 3.53
CA LYS A 325 17.67 -12.76 4.07
C LYS A 325 18.91 -13.08 4.89
N TRP A 326 20.03 -12.43 4.59
CA TRP A 326 21.28 -12.63 5.33
C TRP A 326 21.42 -11.65 6.49
N THR A 327 21.20 -10.35 6.25
CA THR A 327 21.45 -9.31 7.26
C THR A 327 20.45 -9.34 8.41
N ILE A 328 19.16 -9.53 8.15
CA ILE A 328 18.12 -9.40 9.18
C ILE A 328 18.24 -10.48 10.27
N PRO A 329 18.40 -11.79 9.95
CA PRO A 329 18.64 -12.79 10.98
C PRO A 329 19.91 -12.55 11.78
N VAL A 330 21.00 -12.11 11.11
CA VAL A 330 22.28 -11.82 11.78
C VAL A 330 22.09 -10.69 12.79
N VAL A 331 21.49 -9.57 12.38
CA VAL A 331 21.22 -8.44 13.27
C VAL A 331 20.30 -8.84 14.42
N ALA A 332 19.20 -9.54 14.14
CA ALA A 332 18.26 -9.97 15.17
C ALA A 332 18.92 -10.90 16.21
N ASN A 333 19.75 -11.85 15.76
CA ASN A 333 20.52 -12.72 16.65
C ASN A 333 21.56 -11.96 17.47
N THR A 334 22.27 -10.99 16.88
CA THR A 334 23.23 -10.15 17.64
C THR A 334 22.55 -9.28 18.70
N LEU A 335 21.30 -8.86 18.46
CA LEU A 335 20.49 -8.10 19.41
C LEU A 335 19.75 -8.99 20.42
N GLY A 336 19.88 -10.32 20.32
CA GLY A 336 19.20 -11.28 21.20
C GLY A 336 17.68 -11.31 21.03
N ILE A 337 17.17 -10.89 19.87
CA ILE A 337 15.73 -10.87 19.58
C ILE A 337 15.31 -12.26 19.08
N PRO A 338 14.33 -12.92 19.72
CA PRO A 338 13.86 -14.23 19.24
C PRO A 338 13.22 -14.08 17.86
N ILE A 339 13.65 -14.90 16.89
CA ILE A 339 13.20 -14.84 15.50
C ILE A 339 12.28 -16.01 15.13
N LYS A 340 11.31 -15.74 14.25
CA LYS A 340 10.49 -16.72 13.56
C LYS A 340 10.51 -16.42 12.05
N SER A 341 10.43 -17.44 11.21
CA SER A 341 10.26 -17.29 9.77
C SER A 341 9.42 -18.45 9.25
N THR A 342 8.35 -18.12 8.54
CA THR A 342 7.38 -19.10 8.02
C THR A 342 7.55 -19.38 6.53
N GLY A 343 8.13 -18.45 5.77
CA GLY A 343 8.23 -18.51 4.31
C GLY A 343 9.66 -18.45 3.77
N TYR A 344 10.44 -17.40 4.07
CA TYR A 344 11.71 -17.17 3.35
C TYR A 344 12.88 -18.01 3.83
N ILE A 345 12.84 -18.46 5.09
CA ILE A 345 13.84 -19.32 5.73
C ILE A 345 13.11 -20.42 6.52
N PRO A 346 12.69 -21.53 5.85
CA PRO A 346 11.92 -22.59 6.49
C PRO A 346 12.67 -23.32 7.62
N THR A 347 14.01 -23.27 7.61
CA THR A 347 14.88 -23.91 8.62
C THR A 347 14.73 -23.33 10.03
N LEU A 348 14.14 -22.14 10.18
CA LEU A 348 13.90 -21.50 11.47
C LEU A 348 12.63 -21.97 12.18
N ASN A 349 11.72 -22.68 11.50
CA ASN A 349 10.48 -23.21 12.11
C ASN A 349 10.74 -24.38 13.10
N GLY A 350 11.93 -24.97 13.11
CA GLY A 350 12.24 -26.19 13.88
C GLY A 350 12.85 -26.01 15.28
N SER A 351 13.14 -24.78 15.75
CA SER A 351 13.96 -24.60 16.97
C SER A 351 13.18 -24.33 18.28
N VAL A 352 11.85 -24.32 18.28
CA VAL A 352 11.07 -23.97 19.49
C VAL A 352 10.95 -25.13 20.50
N THR A 353 11.36 -26.35 20.15
CA THR A 353 11.48 -27.45 21.12
C THR A 353 12.90 -27.53 21.68
N GLY A 354 13.18 -26.69 22.67
CA GLY A 354 14.23 -26.98 23.65
C GLY A 354 15.31 -25.91 23.79
N LYS A 355 15.08 -24.96 24.70
CA LYS A 355 16.07 -24.55 25.69
C LYS A 355 15.41 -23.79 26.83
N LYS A 356 15.70 -24.24 28.05
CA LYS A 356 15.16 -23.75 29.32
C LYS A 356 15.41 -22.27 29.50
N SER A 357 14.42 -21.63 30.12
CA SER A 357 14.40 -20.26 30.61
C SER A 357 15.64 -19.92 31.45
N ASP A 358 16.36 -18.88 31.07
CA ASP A 358 17.18 -18.09 31.99
C ASP A 358 16.56 -16.70 32.13
N LYS A 359 16.24 -16.35 33.38
CA LYS A 359 15.65 -15.08 33.78
C LYS A 359 16.71 -13.97 33.70
N LEU A 360 16.71 -13.18 32.62
CA LEU A 360 17.39 -11.88 32.60
C LEU A 360 16.38 -10.73 32.68
N LYS A 361 16.74 -9.73 33.49
CA LYS A 361 15.92 -8.56 33.87
C LYS A 361 15.30 -7.88 32.64
N GLN A 362 13.98 -7.97 32.56
CA GLN A 362 13.18 -7.45 31.45
C GLN A 362 13.12 -5.92 31.51
N GLY A 363 13.70 -5.26 30.51
CA GLY A 363 13.61 -3.80 30.34
C GLY A 363 12.20 -3.37 29.92
N TYR A 364 11.84 -2.10 30.18
CA TYR A 364 10.51 -1.56 29.85
C TYR A 364 10.20 -1.62 28.34
N LEU A 365 11.22 -1.41 27.50
CA LEU A 365 11.16 -1.59 26.03
C LEU A 365 10.89 -3.05 25.63
N GLN A 366 11.49 -4.01 26.35
CA GLN A 366 11.26 -5.43 26.11
C GLN A 366 9.84 -5.83 26.52
N LYS A 367 9.24 -5.15 27.51
CA LYS A 367 7.84 -5.34 27.88
C LYS A 367 6.86 -4.83 26.81
N LEU A 368 7.20 -3.71 26.17
CA LEU A 368 6.43 -3.18 25.02
C LEU A 368 6.52 -4.12 23.80
N LEU A 369 7.71 -4.67 23.53
CA LEU A 369 7.95 -5.65 22.46
C LEU A 369 7.42 -7.05 22.78
N SER A 370 7.28 -7.42 24.06
CA SER A 370 6.90 -8.77 24.51
C SER A 370 5.44 -9.17 24.26
N GLN A 371 4.59 -8.27 23.74
CA GLN A 371 3.30 -8.69 23.22
C GLN A 371 3.45 -9.59 21.97
N HIS A 372 4.59 -9.56 21.28
CA HIS A 372 4.93 -10.43 20.15
C HIS A 372 6.03 -11.43 20.58
N LYS A 373 5.70 -12.73 20.65
CA LYS A 373 6.58 -13.78 21.19
C LYS A 373 7.87 -14.05 20.37
N ALA A 374 7.95 -13.58 19.13
CA ALA A 374 9.13 -13.63 18.26
C ALA A 374 8.98 -12.60 17.12
N PHE A 375 10.08 -12.00 16.67
CA PHE A 375 10.13 -11.14 15.50
C PHE A 375 10.01 -11.97 14.22
N ASP A 376 9.05 -11.62 13.36
CA ASP A 376 8.91 -12.27 12.06
C ASP A 376 9.91 -11.67 11.07
N VAL A 377 10.91 -12.47 10.72
CA VAL A 377 11.96 -12.08 9.79
C VAL A 377 11.40 -11.89 8.38
N ASP A 378 10.31 -12.58 8.03
CA ASP A 378 9.73 -12.49 6.69
C ASP A 378 9.19 -11.09 6.41
N THR A 379 8.60 -10.45 7.42
CA THR A 379 8.14 -9.06 7.40
C THR A 379 9.30 -8.11 7.10
N GLY A 380 10.39 -8.21 7.86
CA GLY A 380 11.57 -7.36 7.65
C GLY A 380 12.18 -7.55 6.24
N ILE A 381 12.22 -8.80 5.75
CA ILE A 381 12.73 -9.09 4.41
C ILE A 381 11.87 -8.41 3.34
N ARG A 382 10.53 -8.49 3.44
CA ARG A 382 9.63 -7.83 2.48
C ARG A 382 9.81 -6.32 2.51
N PHE A 383 9.88 -5.74 3.70
CA PHE A 383 10.07 -4.30 3.85
C PHE A 383 11.31 -3.81 3.10
N VAL A 384 12.47 -4.44 3.36
CA VAL A 384 13.75 -4.07 2.71
C VAL A 384 13.72 -4.37 1.21
N GLN A 385 13.11 -5.48 0.80
CA GLN A 385 12.96 -5.85 -0.60
C GLN A 385 12.22 -4.78 -1.41
N TYR A 386 11.08 -4.32 -0.90
CA TYR A 386 10.24 -3.33 -1.59
C TYR A 386 10.77 -1.90 -1.45
N ALA A 387 11.44 -1.57 -0.34
CA ALA A 387 12.19 -0.32 -0.21
C ALA A 387 13.32 -0.21 -1.24
N GLY A 388 14.11 -1.27 -1.43
CA GLY A 388 15.16 -1.31 -2.45
C GLY A 388 14.61 -1.21 -3.87
N LEU A 389 13.51 -1.92 -4.17
CA LEU A 389 12.81 -1.80 -5.46
C LEU A 389 12.37 -0.36 -5.72
N ALA A 390 11.69 0.27 -4.76
CA ALA A 390 11.17 1.62 -4.94
C ALA A 390 12.28 2.66 -5.03
N TRP A 391 13.32 2.57 -4.20
CA TRP A 391 14.51 3.42 -4.28
C TRP A 391 15.15 3.34 -5.67
N SER A 392 15.26 2.13 -6.26
CA SER A 392 15.85 1.98 -7.59
C SER A 392 15.06 2.66 -8.71
N VAL A 393 13.73 2.79 -8.57
CA VAL A 393 12.87 3.49 -9.55
C VAL A 393 13.23 4.98 -9.63
N VAL A 394 13.58 5.60 -8.50
CA VAL A 394 13.76 7.04 -8.38
C VAL A 394 15.22 7.49 -8.35
N ASP A 395 16.17 6.61 -8.03
CA ASP A 395 17.59 6.97 -7.91
C ASP A 395 18.45 6.22 -8.93
N LEU A 396 18.59 4.89 -8.75
CA LEU A 396 19.47 4.07 -9.57
C LEU A 396 19.10 4.12 -11.06
N VAL A 397 17.83 3.92 -11.40
CA VAL A 397 17.38 3.86 -12.80
C VAL A 397 17.52 5.22 -13.49
N PRO A 398 17.07 6.35 -12.91
CA PRO A 398 17.34 7.67 -13.48
C PRO A 398 18.84 7.97 -13.64
N SER A 399 19.68 7.53 -12.70
CA SER A 399 21.14 7.62 -12.84
C SER A 399 21.63 6.85 -14.07
N LEU A 400 21.15 5.62 -14.29
CA LEU A 400 21.49 4.85 -15.50
C LEU A 400 20.99 5.52 -16.79
N PHE A 401 19.81 6.16 -16.77
CA PHE A 401 19.32 6.94 -17.91
C PHE A 401 20.29 8.06 -18.26
N SER A 402 20.79 8.79 -17.25
CA SER A 402 21.76 9.87 -17.47
C SER A 402 23.07 9.38 -18.11
N TYR A 403 23.58 8.20 -17.69
CA TYR A 403 24.77 7.60 -18.29
C TYR A 403 24.56 7.12 -19.73
N MET A 404 23.36 6.64 -20.04
CA MET A 404 23.01 6.13 -21.37
C MET A 404 22.43 7.21 -22.30
N SER A 405 22.37 8.47 -21.84
CA SER A 405 21.74 9.59 -22.57
C SER A 405 20.28 9.29 -22.97
N LEU A 406 19.55 8.66 -22.05
CA LEU A 406 18.13 8.27 -22.19
C LEU A 406 17.18 9.16 -21.40
#